data_AF-A0A345WM21-F1
#
_entry.id   AF-A0A345WM21-F1
#
_cell.length_a   1.000
_cell.length_b   1.000
_cell.length_c   1.000
_cell.angle_alpha   90.00
_cell.angle_beta   90.00
_cell.angle_gamma   90.00
#
_symmetry.space_group_name_H-M   'P 1'
#
loop_
_entity.id
_entity.type
_entity.pdbx_description
1 polymer ?
#
loop_
_entity_poly.entity_id
_entity_poly.type
_entity_poly.pdbx_seq_one_letter_code
_entity_poly.pdbx_strand_id
1 'polypeptide(L)'
;MATKQDAIFDDDNPEWTKEDFARARPLSDFPELAAAFAKVRGPQRAPTKQQVTLRLDPDVVAKFRATGKGWHARINAALRAAEV
;
A
#
# COMPACT_ATOMS: atom_id res chain seq x y z
N MET A 1 7.99 -18.79 4.96
CA MET A 1 6.89 -18.81 3.97
C MET A 1 5.61 -19.03 4.76
N ALA A 2 4.60 -18.17 4.62
CA ALA A 2 3.34 -18.35 5.35
C ALA A 2 2.63 -19.61 4.82
N THR A 3 2.29 -20.52 5.72
CA THR A 3 1.46 -21.70 5.44
C THR A 3 0.11 -21.24 4.94
N LYS A 4 -0.25 -21.64 3.71
CA LYS A 4 -1.59 -21.40 3.18
C LYS A 4 -2.55 -22.28 4.00
N GLN A 5 -3.43 -21.67 4.77
CA GLN A 5 -4.53 -22.40 5.39
C GLN A 5 -5.51 -22.82 4.29
N ASP A 6 -5.97 -24.06 4.37
CA ASP A 6 -7.02 -24.56 3.50
C ASP A 6 -8.34 -23.85 3.83
N ALA A 7 -9.15 -23.58 2.81
CA ALA A 7 -10.43 -22.92 2.99
C ALA A 7 -11.38 -23.85 3.77
N ILE A 8 -11.92 -23.34 4.88
CA ILE A 8 -12.99 -24.01 5.64
C ILE A 8 -14.30 -23.47 5.09
N PHE A 9 -15.16 -24.35 4.58
CA PHE A 9 -16.51 -24.01 4.19
C PHE A 9 -17.39 -24.07 5.44
N ASP A 10 -18.05 -22.96 5.74
CA ASP A 10 -18.94 -22.79 6.89
C ASP A 10 -20.37 -22.74 6.37
N ASP A 11 -21.20 -23.69 6.82
CA ASP A 11 -22.61 -23.79 6.41
C ASP A 11 -23.42 -22.54 6.84
N ASP A 12 -22.98 -21.83 7.89
CA ASP A 12 -23.59 -20.57 8.35
C ASP A 12 -23.17 -19.34 7.51
N ASN A 13 -22.19 -19.50 6.61
CA ASN A 13 -21.71 -18.45 5.71
C ASN A 13 -21.75 -18.91 4.24
N PRO A 14 -22.96 -19.04 3.66
CA PRO A 14 -23.12 -19.49 2.28
C PRO A 14 -22.53 -18.51 1.27
N GLU A 15 -22.28 -18.99 0.07
CA GLU A 15 -21.84 -18.14 -1.04
C GLU A 15 -22.88 -17.06 -1.36
N TRP A 16 -22.41 -15.86 -1.67
CA TRP A 16 -23.27 -14.75 -2.03
C TRP A 16 -23.94 -14.97 -3.38
N THR A 17 -25.25 -14.80 -3.42
CA THR A 17 -26.05 -14.84 -4.65
C THR A 17 -26.08 -13.48 -5.36
N LYS A 18 -26.62 -13.44 -6.58
CA LYS A 18 -26.79 -12.17 -7.31
C LYS A 18 -27.77 -11.24 -6.59
N GLU A 19 -28.76 -11.82 -5.94
CA GLU A 19 -29.76 -11.14 -5.14
C GLU A 19 -29.13 -10.51 -3.89
N ASP A 20 -28.14 -11.18 -3.27
CA ASP A 20 -27.35 -10.62 -2.17
C ASP A 20 -26.55 -9.39 -2.61
N PHE A 21 -25.93 -9.43 -3.79
CA PHE A 21 -25.26 -8.25 -4.35
C PHE A 21 -26.26 -7.14 -4.69
N ALA A 22 -27.44 -7.48 -5.21
CA ALA A 22 -28.46 -6.49 -5.55
C ALA A 22 -29.01 -5.74 -4.33
N ARG A 23 -29.06 -6.38 -3.15
CA ARG A 23 -29.49 -5.77 -1.88
C ARG A 23 -28.35 -5.13 -1.08
N ALA A 24 -27.10 -5.27 -1.53
CA ALA A 24 -25.95 -4.69 -0.85
C ALA A 24 -26.03 -3.16 -0.85
N ARG A 25 -25.71 -2.54 0.28
CA ARG A 25 -25.70 -1.08 0.45
C ARG A 25 -24.27 -0.57 0.64
N PRO A 26 -23.92 0.62 0.12
CA PRO A 26 -22.60 1.18 0.32
C PRO A 26 -22.36 1.49 1.80
N LEU A 27 -21.10 1.44 2.23
CA LEU A 27 -20.71 1.72 3.61
C LEU A 27 -21.12 3.13 4.09
N SER A 28 -21.31 4.06 3.14
CA SER A 28 -21.83 5.41 3.40
C SER A 28 -23.20 5.43 4.06
N ASP A 29 -24.00 4.37 3.88
CA ASP A 29 -25.35 4.26 4.45
C ASP A 29 -25.32 3.86 5.93
N PHE A 30 -24.13 3.57 6.49
CA PHE A 30 -23.91 3.11 7.85
C PHE A 30 -22.90 4.02 8.58
N PRO A 31 -23.33 5.21 9.04
CA PRO A 31 -22.43 6.22 9.60
C PRO A 31 -21.70 5.76 10.86
N GLU A 32 -22.32 4.92 11.70
CA GLU A 32 -21.64 4.33 12.87
C GLU A 32 -20.48 3.38 12.51
N LEU A 33 -20.55 2.71 11.35
CA LEU A 33 -19.49 1.82 10.84
C LEU A 33 -18.43 2.61 10.08
N ALA A 34 -18.82 3.64 9.33
CA ALA A 34 -17.91 4.45 8.52
C ALA A 34 -16.73 5.03 9.32
N ALA A 35 -16.94 5.40 10.58
CA ALA A 35 -15.89 5.89 11.48
C ALA A 35 -14.77 4.84 11.74
N ALA A 36 -15.11 3.55 11.77
CA ALA A 36 -14.15 2.47 11.96
C ALA A 36 -13.27 2.23 10.72
N PHE A 37 -13.80 2.53 9.53
CA PHE A 37 -13.12 2.34 8.24
C PHE A 37 -12.51 3.62 7.66
N ALA A 38 -12.64 4.76 8.35
CA ALA A 38 -12.13 6.07 7.93
C ALA A 38 -10.60 6.15 7.76
N LYS A 39 -9.85 5.10 8.11
CA LYS A 39 -8.41 4.98 7.85
C LYS A 39 -8.09 4.50 6.42
N VAL A 40 -8.89 4.90 5.43
CA VAL A 40 -8.49 4.72 4.04
C VAL A 40 -7.34 5.68 3.79
N ARG A 41 -6.20 5.16 3.35
CA ARG A 41 -5.09 5.99 2.86
C ARG A 41 -5.68 6.89 1.77
N GLY A 42 -5.67 8.20 2.01
CA GLY A 42 -6.26 9.18 1.10
C GLY A 42 -5.67 9.06 -0.31
N PRO A 43 -6.37 9.63 -1.33
CA PRO A 43 -5.91 9.59 -2.71
C PRO A 43 -4.44 10.01 -2.78
N GLN A 44 -3.65 9.26 -3.55
CA GLN A 44 -2.21 9.47 -3.73
C GLN A 44 -1.98 10.92 -4.18
N ARG A 45 -1.62 11.80 -3.23
CA ARG A 45 -1.38 13.23 -3.52
C ARG A 45 -0.13 13.34 -4.39
N ALA A 46 -0.33 13.77 -5.63
CA ALA A 46 0.71 14.00 -6.64
C ALA A 46 1.57 15.23 -6.28
N PRO A 47 2.83 15.31 -6.75
CA PRO A 47 3.44 14.47 -7.78
C PRO A 47 4.02 13.15 -7.25
N THR A 48 3.66 12.05 -7.93
CA THR A 48 4.22 10.73 -7.70
C THR A 48 5.69 10.71 -8.10
N LYS A 49 6.56 10.12 -7.26
CA LYS A 49 7.94 9.85 -7.65
C LYS A 49 7.95 9.07 -8.97
N GLN A 50 8.76 9.49 -9.93
CA GLN A 50 8.94 8.72 -11.16
C GLN A 50 9.88 7.53 -10.88
N GLN A 51 9.43 6.33 -11.22
CA GLN A 51 10.29 5.15 -11.19
C GLN A 51 11.15 5.15 -12.46
N VAL A 52 12.46 5.24 -12.30
CA VAL A 52 13.45 5.17 -13.37
C VAL A 52 14.48 4.10 -13.05
N THR A 53 15.08 3.50 -14.08
CA THR A 53 16.22 2.59 -13.93
C THR A 53 17.51 3.39 -14.03
N LEU A 54 18.20 3.58 -12.91
CA LEU A 54 19.50 4.26 -12.81
C LEU A 54 20.54 3.31 -12.23
N ARG A 55 21.74 3.29 -12.80
CA ARG A 55 22.89 2.60 -12.22
C ARG A 55 23.68 3.59 -11.38
N LEU A 56 24.00 3.19 -10.15
CA LEU A 56 24.81 3.94 -9.21
C LEU A 56 26.01 3.08 -8.81
N ASP A 57 27.09 3.72 -8.41
CA ASP A 57 28.26 2.99 -7.94
C ASP A 57 27.94 2.13 -6.70
N PRO A 58 28.54 0.93 -6.57
CA PRO A 58 28.21 0.01 -5.48
C PRO A 58 28.45 0.58 -4.08
N ASP A 59 29.49 1.40 -3.91
CA ASP A 59 29.86 2.04 -2.66
C ASP A 59 28.83 3.10 -2.23
N VAL A 60 28.29 3.87 -3.18
CA VAL A 60 27.20 4.82 -2.95
C VAL A 60 25.98 4.07 -2.42
N VAL A 61 25.58 2.99 -3.08
CA VAL A 61 24.42 2.18 -2.66
C VAL A 61 24.66 1.56 -1.28
N ALA A 62 25.86 1.03 -1.02
CA ALA A 62 26.23 0.46 0.28
C ALA A 62 26.16 1.50 1.41
N LYS A 63 26.72 2.70 1.19
CA LYS A 63 26.71 3.81 2.14
C LYS A 63 25.29 4.21 2.53
N PHE A 64 24.39 4.34 1.55
CA PHE A 64 22.99 4.66 1.86
C PHE A 64 22.28 3.48 2.51
N ARG A 65 22.44 2.24 2.06
CA ARG A 65 21.79 1.07 2.69
C ARG A 65 22.16 0.90 4.16
N ALA A 66 23.41 1.19 4.53
CA ALA A 66 23.87 1.15 5.92
C ALA A 66 23.10 2.10 6.86
N THR A 67 22.49 3.16 6.32
CA THR A 67 21.64 4.09 7.09
C THR A 67 20.26 3.52 7.43
N GLY A 68 19.97 2.28 7.05
CA GLY A 68 18.76 1.56 7.43
C GLY A 68 17.48 2.07 6.78
N LYS A 69 16.34 1.83 7.44
CA LYS A 69 15.00 2.21 6.95
C LYS A 69 14.99 3.67 6.49
N GLY A 70 14.48 3.91 5.29
CA GLY A 70 14.40 5.26 4.69
C GLY A 70 15.59 5.66 3.81
N TRP A 71 16.54 4.77 3.52
CA TRP A 71 17.71 5.13 2.71
C TRP A 71 17.38 5.61 1.29
N HIS A 72 16.32 5.06 0.68
CA HIS A 72 15.80 5.55 -0.60
C HIS A 72 15.35 7.02 -0.54
N ALA A 73 14.81 7.48 0.59
CA ALA A 73 14.43 8.89 0.75
C ALA A 73 15.67 9.78 0.91
N ARG A 74 16.70 9.30 1.62
CA ARG A 74 17.97 10.02 1.79
C ARG A 74 18.73 10.18 0.48
N ILE A 75 18.85 9.11 -0.31
CA ILE A 75 19.53 9.19 -1.62
C ILE A 75 18.78 10.11 -2.59
N ASN A 76 17.44 10.06 -2.58
CA ASN A 76 16.63 11.00 -3.36
C ASN A 76 16.79 12.46 -2.91
N ALA A 77 16.97 12.72 -1.61
CA ALA A 77 17.24 14.06 -1.10
C ALA A 77 18.62 14.56 -1.55
N ALA A 78 19.65 13.70 -1.50
CA ALA A 78 20.98 14.01 -2.01
C ALA A 78 20.96 14.35 -3.51
N LEU A 79 20.25 13.56 -4.32
CA LEU A 79 20.09 13.83 -5.75
C LEU A 79 19.35 15.15 -6.03
N ARG A 80 18.43 15.58 -5.16
CA ARG A 80 17.76 16.89 -5.30
C ARG A 80 18.62 18.07 -4.91
N ALA A 81 19.60 17.86 -4.02
CA ALA A 81 20.52 18.90 -3.57
C ALA A 81 21.75 19.00 -4.47
N ALA A 82 21.95 18.06 -5.39
CA ALA A 82 22.99 18.13 -6.40
C ALA A 82 22.66 19.27 -7.37
N GLU A 83 23.63 20.16 -7.58
CA GLU A 83 23.57 21.17 -8.63
C GLU A 83 23.87 20.48 -9.96
N VAL A 84 23.09 20.80 -10.99
CA VAL A 84 23.19 20.23 -12.34
C VAL A 84 23.63 21.31 -13.30
#